data_AF-A0A958UMC4-F1
#
_entry.id   AF-A0A958UMC4-F1
#
_cell.length_a   1.000
_cell.length_b   1.000
_cell.length_c   1.000
_cell.angle_alpha   90.00
_cell.angle_beta   90.00
_cell.angle_gamma   90.00
#
_symmetry.space_group_name_H-M   'P 1'
#
loop_
_entity.id
_entity.type
_entity.pdbx_description
1 polymer ?
#
loop_
_entity_poly.entity_id
_entity_poly.type
_entity_poly.pdbx_seq_one_letter_code
_entity_poly.pdbx_strand_id
1 'polypeptide(L)'
;MFKKILNIIPRPLLIRLSIIGRPVLAFFLRGNKYTDPIDGRSYRKFLPYGYEIVRENVLSPGTLSLERHRLFWLYLKNETGFFTKKLKVLHFAPEQAFFSKFRKMKNLDYITTDLNS
;
A
#
# COMPACT_ATOMS: atom_id res chain seq x y z
N MET A 1 -7.06 22.09 -7.79
CA MET A 1 -5.73 22.38 -7.21
C MET A 1 -4.84 21.13 -7.10
N PHE A 2 -5.36 20.00 -6.59
CA PHE A 2 -4.62 18.73 -6.41
C PHE A 2 -3.99 18.14 -7.70
N LYS A 3 -4.68 18.19 -8.84
CA LYS A 3 -4.20 17.70 -10.15
C LYS A 3 -2.93 18.42 -10.64
N LYS A 4 -2.80 19.72 -10.34
CA LYS A 4 -1.60 20.51 -10.71
C LYS A 4 -0.38 20.06 -9.91
N ILE A 5 -0.54 19.80 -8.61
CA ILE A 5 0.55 19.33 -7.73
C ILE A 5 1.06 17.95 -8.19
N LEU A 6 0.16 17.03 -8.53
CA LEU A 6 0.50 15.68 -9.03
C LEU A 6 1.27 15.70 -10.36
N ASN A 7 1.05 16.70 -11.20
CA ASN A 7 1.68 16.81 -12.51
C ASN A 7 2.97 17.65 -12.49
N ILE A 8 3.13 18.55 -11.50
CA ILE A 8 4.31 19.43 -11.38
C ILE A 8 5.42 18.76 -10.58
N ILE A 9 5.08 18.03 -9.51
CA ILE A 9 6.08 17.43 -8.64
C ILE A 9 6.50 16.07 -9.22
N PRO A 10 7.81 15.82 -9.42
CA PRO A 10 8.29 14.52 -9.87
C PRO A 10 7.80 13.38 -8.97
N ARG A 11 7.33 12.28 -9.58
CA ARG A 11 6.81 11.10 -8.87
C ARG A 11 7.74 10.59 -7.76
N PRO A 12 9.08 10.50 -7.95
CA PRO A 12 9.99 10.03 -6.89
C PRO A 12 9.94 10.91 -5.64
N LEU A 13 9.80 12.23 -5.82
CA LEU A 13 9.70 13.17 -4.70
C LEU A 13 8.36 13.03 -3.98
N LEU A 14 7.27 12.90 -4.73
CA LEU A 14 5.93 12.63 -4.16
C LEU A 14 5.91 11.35 -3.33
N ILE A 15 6.57 10.29 -3.81
CA ILE A 15 6.66 9.00 -3.09
C ILE A 15 7.46 9.17 -1.80
N ARG A 16 8.60 9.87 -1.83
CA ARG A 16 9.40 10.10 -0.61
C ARG A 16 8.63 10.91 0.44
N LEU A 17 7.98 12.00 0.01
CA LEU A 17 7.17 12.83 0.89
C LEU A 17 5.99 12.06 1.49
N SER A 18 5.33 11.20 0.69
CA SER A 18 4.21 10.39 1.18
C SER A 18 4.66 9.38 2.23
N ILE A 19 5.83 8.75 2.07
CA ILE A 19 6.41 7.83 3.05
C ILE A 19 6.73 8.54 4.37
N ILE A 20 7.28 9.75 4.32
CA ILE A 20 7.62 10.55 5.51
C ILE A 20 6.36 11.03 6.24
N GLY A 21 5.33 11.47 5.49
CA GLY A 21 4.08 11.97 6.06
C GLY A 21 3.14 10.87 6.58
N ARG A 22 3.28 9.63 6.08
CA ARG A 22 2.47 8.46 6.45
C ARG A 22 2.27 8.25 7.96
N PRO A 23 3.30 8.22 8.83
CA PRO A 23 3.10 8.02 10.28
C PRO A 23 2.21 9.10 10.90
N VAL A 24 2.37 10.35 10.47
CA VAL A 24 1.57 11.49 10.93
C VAL A 24 0.11 11.31 10.50
N LEU A 25 -0.12 11.01 9.21
CA LEU A 25 -1.46 10.74 8.68
C LEU A 25 -2.14 9.57 9.40
N ALA A 26 -1.41 8.47 9.60
CA ALA A 26 -1.93 7.28 10.27
C ALA A 26 -2.32 7.56 11.73
N PHE A 27 -1.58 8.43 12.42
CA PHE A 27 -1.89 8.84 13.79
C PHE A 27 -3.16 9.70 13.85
N PHE A 28 -3.23 10.79 13.08
CA PHE A 28 -4.38 11.70 13.10
C PHE A 28 -5.69 11.07 12.58
N LEU A 29 -5.59 10.12 11.64
CA LEU A 29 -6.74 9.44 11.06
C LEU A 29 -7.07 8.10 11.74
N ARG A 30 -6.50 7.81 12.92
CA ARG A 30 -6.87 6.62 13.71
C ARG A 30 -8.34 6.65 14.11
N GLY A 31 -9.00 5.48 14.10
CA GLY A 31 -10.40 5.31 14.47
C GLY A 31 -10.88 3.89 14.21
N ASN A 32 -12.19 3.63 14.28
CA ASN A 32 -12.71 2.24 14.26
C ASN A 32 -13.65 1.95 13.07
N LYS A 33 -13.74 2.85 12.08
CA LYS A 33 -14.72 2.73 10.98
C LYS A 33 -14.24 1.84 9.83
N TYR A 34 -12.95 1.91 9.51
CA TYR A 34 -12.33 1.16 8.42
C TYR A 34 -11.08 0.46 8.92
N THR A 35 -10.91 -0.82 8.61
CA THR A 35 -9.70 -1.57 8.95
C THR A 35 -8.92 -1.89 7.68
N ASP A 36 -7.62 -1.60 7.69
CA ASP A 36 -6.73 -2.00 6.62
C ASP A 36 -6.18 -3.41 6.91
N PRO A 37 -6.51 -4.43 6.09
CA PRO A 37 -6.09 -5.80 6.37
C PRO A 37 -4.57 -5.99 6.25
N ILE A 38 -3.86 -5.08 5.57
CA ILE A 38 -2.43 -5.22 5.28
C ILE A 38 -1.59 -4.90 6.53
N ASP A 39 -1.95 -3.88 7.31
CA ASP A 39 -1.27 -3.53 8.58
C ASP A 39 -2.10 -3.82 9.84
N GLY A 40 -3.35 -4.24 9.68
CA GLY A 40 -4.28 -4.55 10.76
C GLY A 40 -4.77 -3.33 11.54
N ARG A 41 -4.43 -2.11 11.11
CA ARG A 41 -4.80 -0.88 11.81
C ARG A 41 -6.16 -0.40 11.35
N SER A 42 -6.86 0.28 12.26
CA SER A 42 -8.16 0.88 11.98
C SER A 42 -8.09 2.40 11.93
N TYR A 43 -8.92 2.98 11.07
CA TYR A 43 -8.97 4.39 10.75
C TYR A 43 -10.41 4.90 10.75
N ARG A 44 -10.59 6.19 11.09
CA ARG A 44 -11.89 6.88 11.05
C ARG A 44 -12.35 7.21 9.62
N LYS A 45 -11.39 7.49 8.73
CA LYS A 45 -11.62 7.80 7.32
C LYS A 45 -10.41 7.37 6.49
N PHE A 46 -10.64 6.96 5.25
CA PHE A 46 -9.58 6.77 4.26
C PHE A 46 -9.47 8.02 3.38
N LEU A 47 -8.28 8.29 2.88
CA LEU A 47 -8.02 9.48 2.07
C LEU A 47 -8.64 9.33 0.68
N PRO A 48 -9.11 10.43 0.07
CA PRO A 48 -9.54 10.42 -1.33
C PRO A 48 -8.33 10.26 -2.25
N TYR A 49 -8.51 9.57 -3.39
CA TYR A 49 -7.45 9.38 -4.38
C TYR A 49 -8.00 9.16 -5.79
N GLY A 50 -7.26 9.63 -6.79
CA GLY A 50 -7.57 9.49 -8.21
C GLY A 50 -6.98 10.63 -9.04
N TYR A 51 -6.67 10.36 -10.31
CA TYR A 51 -6.06 11.35 -11.23
C TYR A 51 -7.10 12.13 -12.03
N GLU A 52 -8.05 11.41 -12.63
CA GLU A 52 -9.17 11.99 -13.38
C GLU A 52 -10.40 12.11 -12.50
N ILE A 53 -10.79 10.99 -11.86
CA ILE A 53 -11.90 10.90 -10.94
C ILE A 53 -11.35 10.62 -9.56
N VAL A 54 -11.51 11.60 -8.66
CA VAL A 54 -11.12 11.46 -7.26
C VAL A 54 -12.21 10.70 -6.52
N ARG A 55 -11.89 9.51 -6.04
CA ARG A 55 -12.82 8.66 -5.27
C ARG A 55 -12.58 8.86 -3.79
N GLU A 56 -13.64 8.96 -3.00
CA GLU A 56 -13.53 9.10 -1.55
C GLU A 56 -13.24 7.76 -0.85
N ASN A 57 -12.55 7.80 0.29
CA ASN A 57 -12.35 6.66 1.19
C ASN A 57 -11.59 5.47 0.57
N VAL A 58 -10.64 5.73 -0.32
CA VAL A 58 -9.94 4.67 -1.07
C VAL A 58 -8.52 4.41 -0.59
N LEU A 59 -7.79 5.46 -0.19
CA LEU A 59 -6.36 5.40 0.14
C LEU A 59 -6.17 5.25 1.65
N SER A 60 -5.53 4.15 2.06
CA SER A 60 -5.24 3.89 3.47
C SER A 60 -4.20 4.88 4.03
N PRO A 61 -4.46 5.56 5.17
CA PRO A 61 -3.48 6.46 5.80
C PRO A 61 -2.21 5.74 6.25
N GLY A 62 -2.36 4.48 6.67
CA GLY A 62 -1.27 3.61 7.04
C GLY A 62 -0.53 3.15 5.82
N THR A 63 -1.03 2.15 5.11
CA THR A 63 -0.21 1.48 4.08
C THR A 63 -0.05 2.25 2.77
N LEU A 64 -0.76 3.37 2.58
CA LEU A 64 -0.95 4.03 1.28
C LEU A 64 -1.51 3.06 0.21
N SER A 65 -2.20 2.01 0.65
CA SER A 65 -2.83 1.04 -0.22
C SER A 65 -4.18 1.51 -0.75
N LEU A 66 -4.59 0.95 -1.89
CA LEU A 66 -5.90 1.14 -2.50
C LEU A 66 -6.74 -0.13 -2.31
N GLU A 67 -8.00 -0.11 -2.75
CA GLU A 67 -8.94 -1.23 -2.61
C GLU A 67 -8.41 -2.52 -3.22
N ARG A 68 -7.85 -2.45 -4.44
CA ARG A 68 -7.27 -3.62 -5.12
C ARG A 68 -6.15 -4.29 -4.34
N HIS A 69 -5.31 -3.49 -3.66
CA HIS A 69 -4.21 -4.01 -2.86
C HIS A 69 -4.77 -4.73 -1.63
N ARG A 70 -5.77 -4.14 -0.96
CA ARG A 70 -6.42 -4.76 0.21
C ARG A 70 -7.14 -6.05 -0.16
N LEU A 71 -7.83 -6.07 -1.30
CA LEU A 71 -8.48 -7.26 -1.85
C LEU A 71 -7.45 -8.36 -2.14
N PHE A 72 -6.35 -8.02 -2.83
CA PHE A 72 -5.29 -8.98 -3.14
C PHE A 72 -4.64 -9.54 -1.87
N TRP A 73 -4.38 -8.70 -0.86
CA TRP A 73 -3.87 -9.16 0.42
C TRP A 73 -4.82 -10.15 1.12
N LEU A 74 -6.12 -9.86 1.11
CA LEU A 74 -7.13 -10.76 1.67
C LEU A 74 -7.19 -12.09 0.91
N TYR A 75 -7.08 -12.07 -0.42
CA TYR A 75 -7.00 -13.28 -1.22
C TYR A 75 -5.78 -14.12 -0.85
N LEU A 76 -4.58 -13.52 -0.80
CA LEU A 76 -3.36 -14.22 -0.37
C LEU A 76 -3.52 -14.81 1.05
N LYS A 77 -4.24 -14.12 1.93
CA LYS A 77 -4.42 -14.54 3.33
C LYS A 77 -5.43 -15.67 3.48
N ASN A 78 -6.56 -15.58 2.79
CA ASN A 78 -7.72 -16.44 3.03
C ASN A 78 -7.77 -17.63 2.06
N GLU A 79 -7.32 -17.44 0.83
CA GLU A 79 -7.48 -18.42 -0.25
C GLU A 79 -6.17 -19.15 -0.60
N THR A 80 -5.06 -18.79 0.05
CA THR A 80 -3.74 -19.36 -0.26
C THR A 80 -2.91 -19.64 0.98
N GLY A 81 -1.83 -20.41 0.84
CA GLY A 81 -0.82 -20.61 1.89
C GLY A 81 0.31 -19.58 1.89
N PHE A 82 0.15 -18.41 1.25
CA PHE A 82 1.25 -17.48 0.94
C PHE A 82 2.06 -17.04 2.16
N PHE A 83 1.40 -16.81 3.31
CA PHE A 83 2.06 -16.30 4.52
C PHE A 83 2.65 -17.40 5.42
N THR A 84 2.42 -18.68 5.13
CA THR A 84 2.81 -19.80 6.00
C THR A 84 3.71 -20.81 5.29
N LYS A 85 3.44 -21.10 4.01
CA LYS A 85 4.23 -22.05 3.21
C LYS A 85 5.59 -21.46 2.83
N LYS A 86 6.60 -22.30 2.72
CA LYS A 86 7.87 -21.93 2.09
C LYS A 86 7.68 -21.84 0.57
N LEU A 87 7.87 -20.66 -0.01
CA LEU A 87 7.57 -20.39 -1.42
C LEU A 87 8.71 -19.63 -2.10
N LYS A 88 8.89 -19.87 -3.40
CA LYS A 88 9.67 -19.00 -4.29
C LYS A 88 8.72 -18.03 -4.97
N VAL A 89 8.95 -16.73 -4.83
CA VAL A 89 8.03 -15.69 -5.32
C VAL A 89 8.80 -14.75 -6.23
N LEU A 90 8.39 -14.68 -7.49
CA LEU A 90 8.78 -13.62 -8.40
C LEU A 90 7.71 -12.53 -8.39
N HIS A 91 8.09 -11.33 -7.98
CA HIS A 91 7.20 -10.18 -7.92
C HIS A 91 7.65 -9.11 -8.91
N PHE A 92 6.91 -9.03 -10.01
CA PHE A 92 7.14 -8.09 -11.10
C PHE A 92 6.61 -6.69 -10.73
N ALA A 93 7.40 -5.63 -10.97
CA ALA A 93 7.03 -4.24 -10.68
C ALA A 93 6.40 -4.07 -9.27
N PRO A 94 7.14 -4.38 -8.20
CA PRO A 94 6.56 -4.69 -6.90
C PRO A 94 5.77 -3.52 -6.31
N GLU A 95 4.54 -3.77 -5.83
CA GLU A 95 3.77 -2.69 -5.22
C GLU A 95 4.36 -2.28 -3.86
N GLN A 96 4.48 -0.96 -3.67
CA GLN A 96 5.06 -0.36 -2.47
C GLN A 96 4.40 -0.83 -1.16
N ALA A 97 3.09 -1.10 -1.19
CA ALA A 97 2.33 -1.57 -0.04
C ALA A 97 2.77 -2.95 0.46
N PHE A 98 3.35 -3.78 -0.42
CA PHE A 98 3.74 -5.16 -0.13
C PHE A 98 5.24 -5.39 -0.11
N PHE A 99 6.00 -4.68 -0.94
CA PHE A 99 7.44 -4.92 -1.14
C PHE A 99 8.21 -5.08 0.18
N SER A 100 8.09 -4.09 1.09
CA SER A 100 8.77 -4.13 2.38
C SER A 100 8.27 -5.22 3.33
N LYS A 101 7.03 -5.69 3.17
CA LYS A 101 6.44 -6.76 3.97
C LYS A 101 6.91 -8.12 3.48
N PHE A 102 6.76 -8.38 2.18
CA PHE A 102 7.17 -9.64 1.55
C PHE A 102 8.67 -9.86 1.67
N ARG A 103 9.49 -8.81 1.49
CA ARG A 103 10.96 -8.91 1.67
C ARG A 103 11.40 -9.26 3.10
N LYS A 104 10.57 -8.99 4.11
CA LYS A 104 10.86 -9.34 5.52
C LYS A 104 10.37 -10.73 5.91
N MET A 105 9.59 -11.40 5.06
CA MET A 105 9.01 -12.71 5.36
C MET A 105 10.03 -13.82 5.15
N LYS A 106 10.34 -14.57 6.22
CA LYS A 106 11.35 -15.65 6.20
C LYS A 106 10.90 -16.89 5.41
N ASN A 107 9.60 -17.03 5.14
CA ASN A 107 9.07 -18.15 4.37
C ASN A 107 9.15 -17.91 2.85
N LEU A 108 9.53 -16.71 2.39
CA LEU A 108 9.60 -16.39 0.98
C LEU A 108 11.06 -16.30 0.51
N ASP A 109 11.39 -17.07 -0.52
CA ASP A 109 12.52 -16.80 -1.40
C ASP A 109 12.03 -15.78 -2.44
N TYR A 110 12.18 -14.50 -2.08
CA TYR A 110 11.51 -13.38 -2.72
C TYR A 110 12.43 -12.65 -3.71
N ILE A 111 12.09 -12.75 -4.99
CA ILE A 111 12.80 -12.14 -6.12
C ILE A 111 11.93 -11.05 -6.72
N THR A 112 12.52 -9.90 -7.03
CA THR A 112 11.84 -8.79 -7.68
C THR A 112 12.52 -8.39 -8.98
N THR A 113 11.75 -7.85 -9.90
CA THR A 113 12.29 -7.24 -11.12
C THR A 113 11.46 -6.02 -11.51
N ASP A 114 12.14 -4.95 -11.89
CA ASP A 114 11.56 -3.71 -12.41
C ASP A 114 12.57 -3.01 -13.31
N LEU A 115 12.09 -2.24 -14.29
CA LEU A 115 12.89 -1.50 -15.27
C LEU A 115 13.80 -0.44 -14.62
N ASN A 116 13.42 0.09 -13.45
CA ASN A 116 14.14 1.16 -12.75
C ASN A 116 14.45 0.79 -11.29
N SER A 117 14.86 -0.47 -11.06
CA SER A 117 15.11 -1.03 -9.71
C SER A 117 16.14 -0.22 -8.89
#